data_AF-A0A6A4WZR5-F1
#
_entry.id   AF-A0A6A4WZR5-F1
#
_cell.length_a   1.000
_cell.length_b   1.000
_cell.length_c   1.000
_cell.angle_alpha   90.00
_cell.angle_beta   90.00
_cell.angle_gamma   90.00
#
_symmetry.space_group_name_H-M   'P 1'
#
loop_
_entity.id
_entity.type
_entity.pdbx_description
1 polymer ?
#
loop_
_entity_poly.entity_id
_entity_poly.type
_entity_poly.pdbx_seq_one_letter_code
_entity_poly.pdbx_strand_id
1 'polypeptide(L)'
;MMECFAKRYCELNPDIFTSADTCYILSYAIIMMNTSLHNPSVKDKPSVEQFISMVRGIDDGGNLPRELLVSLYESIKSEPFMIPEDDGNDLMHTFFNPDKEGWLWKQGGRYKSWKRRWFILNDNCLYYFEYTTDKEPRGIIPLENIQVREVEDRSKASCFELYASGTDYIKACKTDNDGKVVEGKHTAYRMSAATQEEMNEWIKAIQQSISLNPFYDMLAARKRKAQKPPAR
;
A
#
# COMPACT_ATOMS: atom_id res chain seq x y z
N MET A 1 12.37 9.20 -8.05
CA MET A 1 13.50 8.90 -7.13
C MET A 1 14.08 7.51 -7.40
N MET A 2 13.31 6.43 -7.24
CA MET A 2 13.79 5.06 -7.52
C MET A 2 14.22 4.80 -8.98
N GLU A 3 13.60 5.45 -9.97
CA GLU A 3 14.05 5.34 -11.36
C GLU A 3 15.45 5.95 -11.57
N CYS A 4 15.74 7.08 -10.93
CA CYS A 4 17.06 7.70 -10.96
C CYS A 4 18.09 6.83 -10.26
N PHE A 5 17.72 6.26 -9.10
CA PHE A 5 18.56 5.29 -8.40
C PHE A 5 18.89 4.09 -9.29
N ALA A 6 17.88 3.46 -9.90
CA ALA A 6 18.07 2.26 -10.73
C ALA A 6 18.96 2.53 -11.94
N LYS A 7 18.72 3.64 -12.66
CA LYS A 7 19.59 4.08 -13.75
C LYS A 7 21.03 4.28 -13.26
N ARG A 8 21.20 5.01 -12.17
CA ARG A 8 22.53 5.29 -11.61
C ARG A 8 23.24 4.03 -11.13
N TYR A 9 22.52 3.09 -10.53
CA TYR A 9 23.08 1.82 -10.10
C TYR A 9 23.58 1.00 -11.30
N CYS A 10 22.78 0.91 -12.38
CA CYS A 10 23.17 0.22 -13.61
C CYS A 10 24.36 0.91 -14.31
N GLU A 11 24.45 2.24 -14.30
CA GLU A 11 25.61 2.97 -14.82
C GLU A 11 26.91 2.64 -14.07
N LEU A 12 26.81 2.48 -12.74
CA LEU A 12 27.95 2.21 -11.88
C LEU A 12 28.32 0.72 -11.81
N ASN A 13 27.37 -0.15 -12.12
CA ASN A 13 27.52 -1.60 -12.06
C ASN A 13 27.06 -2.21 -13.40
N PRO A 14 27.86 -2.04 -14.47
CA PRO A 14 27.55 -2.64 -15.75
C PRO A 14 27.48 -4.17 -15.61
N ASP A 15 26.63 -4.81 -16.42
CA ASP A 15 26.47 -6.26 -16.53
C ASP A 15 25.78 -7.00 -15.36
N ILE A 16 25.36 -6.30 -14.30
CA ILE A 16 24.55 -6.93 -13.22
C ILE A 16 23.10 -7.16 -13.65
N PHE A 17 22.54 -6.20 -14.39
CA PHE A 17 21.14 -6.20 -14.81
C PHE A 17 21.05 -5.92 -16.31
N THR A 18 20.13 -6.60 -17.02
CA THR A 18 19.89 -6.37 -18.45
C THR A 18 19.30 -4.99 -18.70
N SER A 19 18.49 -4.47 -17.76
CA SER A 19 17.90 -3.15 -17.85
C SER A 19 17.79 -2.44 -16.51
N ALA A 20 17.69 -1.10 -16.56
CA ALA A 20 17.37 -0.29 -15.38
C ALA A 20 15.99 -0.63 -14.80
N ASP A 21 15.08 -1.18 -15.62
CA ASP A 21 13.77 -1.66 -15.16
C ASP A 21 13.91 -2.90 -14.28
N THR A 22 14.81 -3.85 -14.61
CA THR A 22 15.14 -4.98 -13.74
C THR A 22 15.60 -4.48 -12.37
N CYS A 23 16.57 -3.55 -12.35
CA CYS A 23 17.12 -2.99 -11.12
C CYS A 23 16.03 -2.30 -10.28
N TYR A 24 15.18 -1.50 -10.94
CA TYR A 24 14.06 -0.82 -10.31
C TYR A 24 13.11 -1.82 -9.65
N ILE A 25 12.61 -2.82 -10.39
CA ILE A 25 11.62 -3.79 -9.87
C ILE A 25 12.25 -4.63 -8.75
N LEU A 26 13.51 -5.06 -8.91
CA LEU A 26 14.20 -5.82 -7.87
C LEU A 26 14.35 -4.99 -6.59
N SER A 27 14.63 -3.70 -6.71
CA SER A 27 14.73 -2.80 -5.55
C SER A 27 13.43 -2.75 -4.74
N TYR A 28 12.27 -2.69 -5.40
CA TYR A 28 10.98 -2.79 -4.72
C TYR A 28 10.76 -4.16 -4.07
N ALA A 29 11.13 -5.25 -4.75
CA ALA A 29 11.06 -6.59 -4.18
C ALA A 29 11.91 -6.72 -2.91
N ILE A 30 13.09 -6.09 -2.88
CA ILE A 30 13.98 -6.05 -1.71
C ILE A 30 13.36 -5.22 -0.57
N ILE A 31 12.78 -4.05 -0.86
CA ILE A 31 12.09 -3.21 0.13
C ILE A 31 10.91 -3.97 0.76
N MET A 32 10.10 -4.65 -0.05
CA MET A 32 8.97 -5.46 0.44
C MET A 32 9.43 -6.68 1.25
N MET A 33 10.57 -7.27 0.86
CA MET A 33 11.18 -8.35 1.61
C MET A 33 11.66 -7.86 2.98
N ASN A 34 12.21 -6.65 3.09
CA ASN A 34 12.56 -6.04 4.36
C ASN A 34 11.34 -5.95 5.30
N THR A 35 10.22 -5.42 4.80
CA THR A 35 8.96 -5.37 5.57
C THR A 35 8.49 -6.77 5.96
N SER A 36 8.47 -7.71 5.02
CA SER A 36 8.01 -9.09 5.27
C SER A 36 8.86 -9.85 6.31
N LEU A 37 10.17 -9.60 6.36
CA LEU A 37 11.08 -10.28 7.28
C LEU A 37 11.10 -9.65 8.68
N HIS A 38 10.92 -8.34 8.78
CA HIS A 38 11.19 -7.59 10.01
C HIS A 38 9.96 -7.00 10.69
N ASN A 39 8.84 -6.80 9.98
CA ASN A 39 7.60 -6.33 10.61
C ASN A 39 7.01 -7.43 11.51
N PRO A 40 6.86 -7.21 12.83
CA PRO A 40 6.35 -8.21 13.78
C PRO A 40 4.92 -8.68 13.48
N SER A 41 4.14 -7.92 12.71
CA SER A 41 2.77 -8.26 12.32
C SER A 41 2.71 -9.35 11.25
N VAL A 42 3.81 -9.57 10.52
CA VAL A 42 3.92 -10.61 9.50
C VAL A 42 4.27 -11.94 10.17
N LYS A 43 3.28 -12.83 10.26
CA LYS A 43 3.43 -14.16 10.91
C LYS A 43 4.23 -15.13 10.04
N ASP A 44 3.97 -15.13 8.75
CA ASP A 44 4.59 -16.04 7.79
C ASP A 44 5.74 -15.36 7.05
N LYS A 45 6.95 -15.51 7.58
CA LYS A 45 8.15 -14.90 6.99
C LYS A 45 8.59 -15.70 5.75
N PRO A 46 8.81 -15.04 4.59
CA PRO A 46 9.20 -15.72 3.37
C PRO A 46 10.61 -16.32 3.49
N SER A 47 10.77 -17.56 3.04
CA SER A 47 12.07 -18.23 2.85
C SER A 47 12.81 -17.69 1.61
N VAL A 48 14.11 -17.98 1.53
CA VAL A 48 14.94 -17.62 0.38
C VAL A 48 14.41 -18.22 -0.93
N GLU A 49 13.87 -19.45 -0.89
CA GLU A 49 13.29 -20.10 -2.08
C GLU A 49 12.00 -19.40 -2.54
N GLN A 50 11.19 -18.94 -1.59
CA GLN A 50 10.01 -18.13 -1.91
C GLN A 50 10.40 -16.79 -2.55
N PHE A 51 11.44 -16.13 -2.03
CA PHE A 51 11.97 -14.90 -2.63
C PHE A 51 12.50 -15.12 -4.05
N ILE A 52 13.29 -16.17 -4.30
CA ILE A 52 13.80 -16.52 -5.63
C ILE A 52 12.65 -16.81 -6.60
N SER A 53 11.65 -17.59 -6.15
CA SER A 53 10.47 -17.90 -6.97
C SER A 53 9.68 -16.64 -7.33
N MET A 54 9.57 -15.69 -6.39
CA MET A 54 8.86 -14.44 -6.55
C MET A 54 9.47 -13.56 -7.63
N VAL A 55 10.80 -13.45 -7.67
CA VAL A 55 11.54 -12.63 -8.65
C VAL A 55 11.94 -13.39 -9.92
N ARG A 56 11.44 -14.62 -10.11
CA ARG A 56 11.70 -15.40 -11.33
C ARG A 56 11.20 -14.67 -12.58
N GLY A 57 12.04 -14.54 -13.60
CA GLY A 57 11.68 -13.84 -14.85
C GLY A 57 11.80 -12.32 -14.80
N ILE A 58 12.37 -11.74 -13.72
CA ILE A 58 12.44 -10.29 -13.52
C ILE A 58 13.42 -9.59 -14.47
N ASP A 59 14.39 -10.30 -15.04
CA ASP A 59 15.43 -9.71 -15.88
C ASP A 59 15.09 -9.86 -17.36
N ASP A 60 14.16 -9.02 -17.84
CA ASP A 60 13.62 -9.05 -19.21
C ASP A 60 13.13 -10.45 -19.66
N GLY A 61 12.49 -11.16 -18.73
CA GLY A 61 12.00 -12.54 -18.92
C GLY A 61 13.00 -13.62 -18.51
N GLY A 62 14.27 -13.25 -18.27
CA GLY A 62 15.33 -14.07 -17.70
C GLY A 62 15.34 -14.11 -16.17
N ASN A 63 16.22 -14.94 -15.61
CA ASN A 63 16.40 -15.07 -14.16
C ASN A 63 17.75 -14.49 -13.75
N LEU A 64 17.75 -13.73 -12.66
CA LEU A 64 18.98 -13.27 -12.04
C LEU A 64 19.77 -14.45 -11.45
N PRO A 65 21.11 -14.33 -11.31
CA PRO A 65 21.93 -15.35 -10.69
C PRO A 65 21.42 -15.70 -9.28
N ARG A 66 21.27 -17.00 -9.00
CA ARG A 66 20.75 -17.47 -7.70
C ARG A 66 21.61 -16.96 -6.54
N GLU A 67 22.93 -16.94 -6.71
CA GLU A 67 23.87 -16.47 -5.69
C GLU A 67 23.64 -15.00 -5.32
N LEU A 68 23.33 -14.14 -6.31
CA LEU A 68 22.97 -12.75 -6.07
C LEU A 68 21.67 -12.63 -5.26
N LEU A 69 20.64 -13.41 -5.61
CA LEU A 69 19.36 -13.36 -4.90
C LEU A 69 19.48 -13.88 -3.46
N VAL A 70 20.28 -14.93 -3.25
CA VAL A 70 20.58 -15.46 -1.92
C VAL A 70 21.34 -14.44 -1.09
N SER A 71 22.35 -13.78 -1.65
CA SER A 71 23.14 -12.78 -0.91
C SER A 71 22.30 -11.56 -0.52
N LEU A 72 21.42 -11.10 -1.41
CA LEU A 72 20.46 -10.02 -1.12
C LEU A 72 19.47 -10.43 -0.02
N TYR A 73 18.93 -11.65 -0.09
CA TYR A 73 18.01 -12.17 0.92
C TYR A 73 18.67 -12.26 2.31
N GLU A 74 19.85 -12.88 2.40
CA GLU A 74 20.53 -13.04 3.68
C GLU A 74 21.01 -11.70 4.25
N SER A 75 21.44 -10.76 3.39
CA SER A 75 21.78 -9.39 3.81
C SER A 75 20.59 -8.72 4.50
N ILE A 76 19.43 -8.64 3.84
CA ILE A 76 18.23 -8.04 4.43
C ILE A 76 17.79 -8.81 5.67
N LYS A 77 17.79 -10.15 5.64
CA LYS A 77 17.40 -10.96 6.81
C LYS A 77 18.29 -10.71 8.02
N SER A 78 19.59 -10.46 7.80
CA SER A 78 20.56 -10.22 8.86
C SER A 78 20.41 -8.83 9.49
N GLU A 79 20.16 -7.81 8.66
CA GLU A 79 20.08 -6.42 9.11
C GLU A 79 18.98 -5.68 8.32
N PRO A 80 17.95 -5.13 9.01
CA PRO A 80 16.94 -4.32 8.35
C PRO A 80 17.54 -3.03 7.81
N PHE A 81 16.89 -2.43 6.80
CA PHE A 81 17.31 -1.12 6.31
C PHE A 81 17.38 -0.08 7.42
N MET A 82 18.56 0.49 7.63
CA MET A 82 18.77 1.62 8.52
C MET A 82 18.28 2.89 7.82
N ILE A 83 17.11 3.37 8.23
CA ILE A 83 16.61 4.67 7.83
C ILE A 83 17.17 5.69 8.83
N PRO A 84 17.88 6.74 8.39
CA PRO A 84 18.37 7.78 9.29
C PRO A 84 17.21 8.36 10.12
N GLU A 85 17.50 8.69 11.38
CA GLU A 85 16.52 9.09 12.39
C GLU A 85 15.44 10.06 11.85
N ASP A 86 14.20 9.59 11.82
CA ASP A 86 13.21 10.14 12.74
C ASP A 86 12.24 9.01 13.20
N ASP A 87 12.40 8.65 14.48
CA ASP A 87 11.47 8.06 15.47
C ASP A 87 10.68 6.75 15.27
N GLY A 88 11.06 5.84 14.36
CA GLY A 88 10.73 4.42 14.54
C GLY A 88 9.24 4.07 14.56
N ASN A 89 8.40 4.87 13.90
CA ASN A 89 7.01 4.49 13.61
C ASN A 89 6.97 3.83 12.22
N ASP A 90 6.88 2.49 12.24
CA ASP A 90 6.90 1.55 11.10
C ASP A 90 5.86 1.83 9.99
N LEU A 91 4.98 2.82 10.23
CA LEU A 91 3.99 3.35 9.29
C LEU A 91 4.61 3.95 8.02
N MET A 92 5.85 4.44 8.06
CA MET A 92 6.54 4.94 6.87
C MET A 92 6.67 3.83 5.80
N HIS A 93 6.94 2.59 6.20
CA HIS A 93 7.05 1.46 5.27
C HIS A 93 5.70 1.05 4.67
N THR A 94 4.60 1.22 5.41
CA THR A 94 3.23 0.99 4.92
C THR A 94 2.79 2.03 3.89
N PHE A 95 3.38 3.23 3.83
CA PHE A 95 2.90 4.30 2.94
C PHE A 95 3.84 4.67 1.79
N PHE A 96 4.93 3.93 1.58
CA PHE A 96 5.87 4.22 0.49
C PHE A 96 5.31 3.96 -0.92
N ASN A 97 4.16 3.30 -1.04
CA ASN A 97 3.45 3.09 -2.31
C ASN A 97 1.96 2.75 -2.06
N PRO A 98 1.11 3.71 -1.65
CA PRO A 98 -0.28 3.41 -1.37
C PRO A 98 -1.05 3.10 -2.64
N ASP A 99 -2.06 2.23 -2.55
CA ASP A 99 -2.99 1.94 -3.64
C ASP A 99 -3.70 3.22 -4.12
N LYS A 100 -4.02 4.10 -3.17
CA LYS A 100 -4.54 5.46 -3.44
C LYS A 100 -4.34 6.36 -2.22
N GLU A 101 -4.08 7.64 -2.47
CA GLU A 101 -4.06 8.68 -1.44
C GLU A 101 -4.79 9.93 -1.93
N GLY A 102 -5.25 10.77 -1.01
CA GLY A 102 -6.00 11.97 -1.37
C GLY A 102 -6.86 12.56 -0.25
N TRP A 103 -7.35 13.77 -0.46
CA TRP A 103 -8.25 14.42 0.48
C TRP A 103 -9.69 13.93 0.29
N LEU A 104 -10.34 13.54 1.39
CA LEU A 104 -11.78 13.30 1.43
C LEU A 104 -12.42 14.02 2.61
N TRP A 105 -13.70 14.34 2.47
CA TRP A 105 -14.55 14.66 3.61
C TRP A 105 -15.12 13.38 4.18
N LYS A 106 -15.05 13.19 5.50
CA LYS A 106 -15.70 12.09 6.19
C LYS A 106 -16.75 12.58 7.17
N GLN A 107 -17.85 11.84 7.26
CA GLN A 107 -18.85 12.08 8.28
C GLN A 107 -18.44 11.44 9.62
N GLY A 108 -18.76 12.09 10.73
CA GLY A 108 -18.57 11.52 12.07
C GLY A 108 -19.60 10.44 12.40
N GLY A 109 -19.26 9.55 13.34
CA GLY A 109 -20.09 8.40 13.71
C GLY A 109 -21.31 8.81 14.54
N ARG A 110 -21.09 9.11 15.82
CA ARG A 110 -22.13 9.56 16.77
C ARG A 110 -22.66 10.95 16.42
N TYR A 111 -21.77 11.87 16.07
CA TYR A 111 -22.11 13.22 15.66
C TYR A 111 -21.84 13.35 14.17
N LYS A 112 -22.87 13.68 13.38
CA LYS A 112 -22.81 13.71 11.91
C LYS A 112 -22.17 14.99 11.35
N SER A 113 -21.03 15.39 11.92
CA SER A 113 -20.22 16.48 11.38
C SER A 113 -19.28 15.99 10.28
N TRP A 114 -19.00 16.84 9.31
CA TRP A 114 -18.06 16.56 8.23
C TRP A 114 -16.67 17.09 8.58
N LYS A 115 -15.65 16.25 8.44
CA LYS A 115 -14.25 16.61 8.64
C LYS A 115 -13.44 16.27 7.41
N ARG A 116 -12.60 17.19 6.95
CA ARG A 116 -11.63 16.94 5.87
C ARG A 116 -10.42 16.20 6.46
N ARG A 117 -10.01 15.10 5.84
CA ARG A 117 -8.90 14.27 6.27
C ARG A 117 -8.11 13.79 5.05
N TRP A 118 -6.81 13.62 5.22
CA TRP A 118 -5.96 13.00 4.21
C TRP A 118 -6.10 11.49 4.35
N PHE A 119 -6.53 10.81 3.30
CA PHE A 119 -6.73 9.37 3.31
C PHE A 119 -5.60 8.68 2.57
N ILE A 120 -5.20 7.54 3.11
CA ILE A 120 -4.26 6.63 2.47
C ILE A 120 -4.89 5.23 2.49
N LEU A 121 -5.01 4.61 1.33
CA LEU A 121 -5.42 3.22 1.17
C LEU A 121 -4.16 2.38 0.95
N ASN A 122 -3.90 1.44 1.85
CA ASN A 122 -2.83 0.47 1.69
C ASN A 122 -3.10 -0.79 2.51
N ASP A 123 -2.60 -1.95 2.05
CA ASP A 123 -2.67 -3.23 2.78
C ASP A 123 -4.07 -3.55 3.33
N ASN A 124 -5.10 -3.45 2.49
CA ASN A 124 -6.50 -3.71 2.85
C ASN A 124 -7.02 -2.84 4.02
N CYS A 125 -6.37 -1.72 4.29
CA CYS A 125 -6.72 -0.78 5.34
C CYS A 125 -6.85 0.63 4.78
N LEU A 126 -7.86 1.35 5.26
CA LEU A 126 -8.04 2.76 4.96
C LEU A 126 -7.64 3.58 6.19
N TYR A 127 -6.56 4.34 6.05
CA TYR A 127 -6.01 5.22 7.06
C TYR A 127 -6.47 6.65 6.79
N TYR A 128 -6.67 7.44 7.83
CA TYR A 128 -6.92 8.86 7.67
C TYR A 128 -6.20 9.71 8.70
N PHE A 129 -5.67 10.84 8.24
CA PHE A 129 -4.81 11.76 8.96
C PHE A 129 -5.45 13.15 9.02
N GLU A 130 -5.08 13.93 10.02
CA GLU A 130 -5.53 15.32 10.09
C GLU A 130 -4.78 16.20 9.09
N TYR A 131 -3.47 15.99 9.00
CA TYR A 131 -2.56 16.63 8.06
C TYR A 131 -1.73 15.61 7.29
N THR A 132 -1.26 15.99 6.09
CA THR A 132 -0.37 15.14 5.26
C THR A 132 1.00 14.90 5.88
N THR A 133 1.37 15.71 6.87
CA THR A 133 2.64 15.62 7.61
C THR A 133 2.52 14.81 8.90
N ASP A 134 1.31 14.36 9.26
CA ASP A 134 1.11 13.58 10.47
C ASP A 134 1.75 12.20 10.33
N LYS A 135 2.52 11.81 11.35
CA LYS A 135 3.15 10.49 11.41
C LYS A 135 2.16 9.39 11.83
N GLU A 136 1.17 9.75 12.64
CA GLU A 136 0.18 8.81 13.18
C GLU A 136 -1.22 9.04 12.61
N PRO A 137 -1.94 7.98 12.21
CA PRO A 137 -3.28 8.12 11.68
C PRO A 137 -4.25 8.53 12.80
N ARG A 138 -5.16 9.46 12.46
CA ARG A 138 -6.31 9.80 13.29
C ARG A 138 -7.29 8.62 13.41
N GLY A 139 -7.29 7.71 12.44
CA GLY A 139 -7.95 6.42 12.57
C GLY A 139 -7.67 5.46 11.44
N ILE A 140 -7.99 4.21 11.70
CA ILE A 140 -7.69 3.05 10.86
C ILE A 140 -8.98 2.27 10.68
N ILE A 141 -9.31 1.98 9.42
CA ILE A 141 -10.49 1.22 9.02
C ILE A 141 -10.00 0.00 8.24
N PRO A 142 -9.88 -1.17 8.89
CA PRO A 142 -9.73 -2.45 8.20
C PRO A 142 -10.87 -2.66 7.20
N LEU A 143 -10.54 -3.08 5.98
CA LEU A 143 -11.51 -3.32 4.91
C LEU A 143 -11.98 -4.78 4.84
N GLU A 144 -11.60 -5.60 5.81
CA GLU A 144 -12.09 -6.97 5.97
C GLU A 144 -13.62 -6.98 6.17
N ASN A 145 -14.33 -7.73 5.32
CA ASN A 145 -15.79 -7.79 5.33
C ASN A 145 -16.48 -6.43 5.12
N ILE A 146 -15.79 -5.46 4.51
CA ILE A 146 -16.34 -4.17 4.13
C ILE A 146 -16.78 -4.21 2.67
N GLN A 147 -17.89 -3.54 2.39
CA GLN A 147 -18.36 -3.25 1.05
C GLN A 147 -18.47 -1.74 0.87
N VAL A 148 -18.40 -1.29 -0.39
CA VAL A 148 -18.51 0.12 -0.76
C VAL A 148 -19.65 0.32 -1.75
N ARG A 149 -20.41 1.41 -1.58
CA ARG A 149 -21.48 1.82 -2.48
C ARG A 149 -21.54 3.34 -2.62
N GLU A 150 -22.02 3.80 -3.75
CA GLU A 150 -22.40 5.20 -3.94
C GLU A 150 -23.66 5.53 -3.13
N VAL A 151 -23.72 6.75 -2.57
CA VAL A 151 -24.87 7.23 -1.80
C VAL A 151 -25.13 8.70 -2.10
N GLU A 152 -26.38 9.11 -2.02
CA GLU A 152 -26.72 10.54 -2.04
C GLU A 152 -26.63 11.14 -0.62
N ASP A 153 -26.23 12.42 -0.55
CA ASP A 153 -26.27 13.20 0.68
C ASP A 153 -26.89 14.57 0.41
N ARG A 154 -27.63 15.10 1.40
CA ARG A 154 -28.33 16.39 1.27
C ARG A 154 -27.37 17.57 1.22
N SER A 155 -26.16 17.42 1.77
CA SER A 155 -25.22 18.50 2.03
C SER A 155 -23.91 18.41 1.23
N LYS A 156 -23.65 17.25 0.61
CA LYS A 156 -22.39 16.95 -0.07
C LYS A 156 -22.66 16.18 -1.36
N ALA A 157 -21.97 16.55 -2.43
CA ALA A 157 -21.96 15.80 -3.67
C ALA A 157 -20.92 14.67 -3.63
N SER A 158 -20.97 13.79 -4.63
CA SER A 158 -19.96 12.74 -4.86
C SER A 158 -19.67 11.92 -3.60
N CYS A 159 -20.75 11.40 -3.01
CA CYS A 159 -20.72 10.68 -1.75
C CYS A 159 -20.72 9.16 -1.95
N PHE A 160 -19.97 8.47 -1.09
CA PHE A 160 -19.93 7.03 -1.03
C PHE A 160 -19.86 6.55 0.42
N GLU A 161 -20.18 5.29 0.64
CA GLU A 161 -20.29 4.72 1.98
C GLU A 161 -19.62 3.35 2.06
N LEU A 162 -18.76 3.19 3.07
CA LEU A 162 -18.28 1.88 3.52
C LEU A 162 -19.26 1.32 4.54
N TYR A 163 -19.67 0.07 4.36
CA TYR A 163 -20.58 -0.64 5.26
C TYR A 163 -20.11 -2.08 5.46
N ALA A 164 -20.41 -2.64 6.63
CA ALA A 164 -20.04 -4.00 6.95
C ALA A 164 -20.98 -5.02 6.28
N SER A 165 -20.42 -6.11 5.77
CA SER A 165 -21.17 -7.26 5.28
C SER A 165 -21.51 -8.17 6.47
N GLY A 166 -22.80 -8.27 6.82
CA GLY A 166 -23.28 -9.25 7.81
C GLY A 166 -23.03 -8.90 9.29
N THR A 167 -22.49 -7.72 9.62
CA THR A 167 -22.41 -7.24 11.00
C THR A 167 -22.96 -5.81 11.11
N ASP A 168 -23.43 -5.43 12.31
CA ASP A 168 -24.03 -4.12 12.54
C ASP A 168 -22.99 -2.98 12.64
N TYR A 169 -21.70 -3.30 12.84
CA TYR A 169 -20.65 -2.31 13.11
C TYR A 169 -19.34 -2.65 12.42
N ILE A 170 -18.65 -1.61 11.96
CA ILE A 170 -17.32 -1.68 11.38
C ILE A 170 -16.29 -1.66 12.50
N LYS A 171 -15.47 -2.72 12.59
CA LYS A 171 -14.33 -2.77 13.52
C LYS A 171 -13.25 -1.81 13.04
N ALA A 172 -13.15 -0.65 13.68
CA ALA A 172 -12.18 0.39 13.35
C ALA A 172 -11.65 1.03 14.65
N CYS A 173 -10.50 1.71 14.58
CA CYS A 173 -9.98 2.48 15.70
C CYS A 173 -9.74 3.93 15.30
N LYS A 174 -9.71 4.83 16.28
CA LYS A 174 -9.39 6.25 16.10
C LYS A 174 -8.74 6.82 17.35
N THR A 175 -7.98 7.90 17.22
CA THR A 175 -7.55 8.68 18.37
C THR A 175 -8.60 9.73 18.73
N ASP A 176 -8.95 9.82 20.01
CA ASP A 176 -9.78 10.90 20.53
C ASP A 176 -8.97 12.21 20.66
N ASN A 177 -9.57 13.23 21.26
CA ASN A 177 -8.91 14.54 21.41
C ASN A 177 -7.75 14.50 22.41
N ASP A 178 -7.71 13.50 23.30
CA ASP A 178 -6.66 13.31 24.30
C ASP A 178 -5.54 12.40 23.76
N GLY A 179 -5.60 12.04 22.48
CA GLY A 179 -4.63 11.15 21.82
C GLY A 179 -4.83 9.67 22.14
N LYS A 180 -5.88 9.30 22.89
CA LYS A 180 -6.12 7.91 23.27
C LYS A 180 -6.76 7.15 22.12
N VAL A 181 -6.24 5.95 21.82
CA VAL A 181 -6.84 5.04 20.84
C VAL A 181 -8.14 4.46 21.41
N VAL A 182 -9.23 4.65 20.68
CA VAL A 182 -10.57 4.17 21.03
C VAL A 182 -11.22 3.49 19.83
N GLU A 183 -12.11 2.53 20.09
CA GLU A 183 -12.86 1.85 19.05
C GLU A 183 -13.90 2.78 18.38
N GLY A 184 -13.95 2.74 17.06
CA GLY A 184 -14.91 3.44 16.23
C GLY A 184 -16.29 2.79 16.30
N LYS A 185 -17.31 3.53 16.73
CA LYS A 185 -18.70 3.06 16.78
C LYS A 185 -19.47 3.39 15.50
N HIS A 186 -18.88 3.10 14.35
CA HIS A 186 -19.48 3.39 13.04
C HIS A 186 -20.22 2.16 12.51
N THR A 187 -21.52 2.33 12.22
CA THR A 187 -22.28 1.35 11.41
C THR A 187 -21.92 1.49 9.92
N ALA A 188 -21.54 2.70 9.52
CA ALA A 188 -21.04 3.02 8.20
C ALA A 188 -20.08 4.21 8.23
N TYR A 189 -19.14 4.25 7.28
CA TYR A 189 -18.29 5.40 7.00
C TYR A 189 -18.72 6.07 5.71
N ARG A 190 -19.45 7.18 5.84
CA ARG A 190 -19.79 8.03 4.71
C ARG A 190 -18.69 9.04 4.42
N MET A 191 -18.34 9.15 3.15
CA MET A 191 -17.31 10.02 2.62
C MET A 191 -17.80 10.80 1.41
N SER A 192 -17.14 11.92 1.10
CA SER A 192 -17.41 12.78 -0.04
C SER A 192 -16.08 13.22 -0.66
N ALA A 193 -15.94 13.00 -1.96
CA ALA A 193 -14.80 13.45 -2.76
C ALA A 193 -15.04 14.87 -3.30
N ALA A 194 -14.01 15.52 -3.86
CA ALA A 194 -14.17 16.86 -4.43
C ALA A 194 -14.91 16.82 -5.77
N THR A 195 -14.73 15.73 -6.53
CA THR A 195 -15.42 15.50 -7.80
C THR A 195 -15.98 14.08 -7.92
N GLN A 196 -16.84 13.87 -8.92
CA GLN A 196 -17.40 12.55 -9.21
C GLN A 196 -16.32 11.60 -9.72
N GLU A 197 -15.37 12.10 -10.49
CA GLU A 197 -14.23 11.35 -11.00
C GLU A 197 -13.37 10.84 -9.84
N GLU A 198 -13.02 11.71 -8.88
CA GLU A 198 -12.28 11.31 -7.69
C GLU A 198 -13.04 10.27 -6.87
N MET A 199 -14.36 10.44 -6.70
CA MET A 199 -15.19 9.46 -6.00
C MET A 199 -15.13 8.09 -6.68
N ASN A 200 -15.28 8.05 -8.00
CA ASN A 200 -15.22 6.81 -8.77
C ASN A 200 -13.86 6.14 -8.65
N GLU A 201 -12.77 6.91 -8.67
CA GLU A 201 -11.42 6.38 -8.43
C GLU A 201 -11.25 5.81 -7.03
N TRP A 202 -11.80 6.46 -6.01
CA TRP A 202 -11.77 5.98 -4.62
C TRP A 202 -12.55 4.68 -4.45
N ILE A 203 -13.79 4.62 -4.97
CA ILE A 203 -14.60 3.41 -4.94
C ILE A 203 -13.86 2.26 -5.64
N LYS A 204 -13.31 2.51 -6.82
CA LYS A 204 -12.57 1.51 -7.59
C LYS A 204 -11.34 1.00 -6.83
N ALA A 205 -10.53 1.90 -6.27
CA ALA A 205 -9.33 1.52 -5.52
C ALA A 205 -9.68 0.70 -4.27
N ILE A 206 -10.74 1.08 -3.53
CA ILE A 206 -11.22 0.35 -2.37
C ILE A 206 -11.73 -1.05 -2.76
N GLN A 207 -12.53 -1.16 -3.81
CA GLN A 207 -13.01 -2.46 -4.31
C GLN A 207 -11.85 -3.35 -4.75
N GLN A 208 -10.85 -2.77 -5.41
CA GLN A 208 -9.64 -3.48 -5.78
C GLN A 208 -8.89 -3.97 -4.54
N SER A 209 -8.59 -3.11 -3.57
CA SER A 209 -7.90 -3.48 -2.33
C SER A 209 -8.65 -4.58 -1.56
N ILE A 210 -9.99 -4.54 -1.50
CA ILE A 210 -10.81 -5.61 -0.90
C ILE A 210 -10.69 -6.96 -1.65
N SER A 211 -10.46 -6.93 -2.97
CA SER A 211 -10.46 -8.12 -3.83
C SER A 211 -9.07 -8.64 -4.21
N LEU A 212 -8.02 -7.83 -4.06
CA LEU A 212 -6.70 -8.08 -4.64
C LEU A 212 -5.62 -8.15 -3.56
N ASN A 213 -4.70 -9.10 -3.72
CA ASN A 213 -3.38 -9.08 -3.11
C ASN A 213 -2.46 -8.28 -4.06
N PRO A 214 -2.18 -6.97 -3.81
CA PRO A 214 -1.69 -6.01 -4.81
C PRO A 214 -0.32 -6.35 -5.40
N PHE A 215 0.48 -7.11 -4.65
CA PHE A 215 1.83 -7.48 -5.03
C PHE A 215 1.91 -8.46 -6.21
N TYR A 216 0.98 -9.41 -6.29
CA TYR A 216 0.95 -10.40 -7.37
C TYR A 216 0.60 -9.76 -8.72
N ASP A 217 -0.20 -8.69 -8.71
CA ASP A 217 -0.66 -8.02 -9.93
C ASP A 217 0.38 -7.08 -10.52
N MET A 218 1.16 -6.36 -9.70
CA MET A 218 2.30 -5.56 -10.20
C MET A 218 3.34 -6.46 -10.89
N LEU A 219 3.68 -7.59 -10.27
CA LEU A 219 4.57 -8.59 -10.84
C LEU A 219 3.98 -9.19 -12.12
N ALA A 220 2.68 -9.52 -12.13
CA ALA A 220 2.01 -10.08 -13.31
C ALA A 220 1.91 -9.07 -14.47
N ALA A 221 1.61 -7.81 -14.21
CA ALA A 221 1.44 -6.77 -15.22
C ALA A 221 2.76 -6.43 -15.94
N ARG A 222 3.89 -6.39 -15.21
CA ARG A 222 5.20 -6.15 -15.80
C ARG A 222 5.81 -7.41 -16.42
N LYS A 223 5.58 -8.61 -15.87
CA LYS A 223 5.89 -9.89 -16.56
C LYS A 223 5.22 -9.99 -17.93
N ARG A 224 3.96 -9.55 -18.03
CA ARG A 224 3.22 -9.50 -19.31
C ARG A 224 3.79 -8.51 -20.31
N LYS A 225 4.47 -7.44 -19.86
CA LYS A 225 5.17 -6.49 -20.75
C LYS A 225 6.52 -7.05 -21.23
N ALA A 226 7.28 -7.69 -20.34
CA ALA A 226 8.58 -8.29 -20.67
C ALA A 226 8.45 -9.51 -21.62
N GLN A 227 7.34 -10.23 -21.59
CA GLN A 227 7.10 -11.41 -22.45
C GLN A 227 6.55 -11.07 -23.85
N LYS A 228 6.26 -9.80 -24.16
CA LYS A 228 5.82 -9.43 -25.51
C LYS A 228 7.03 -9.30 -26.43
N PRO A 229 7.13 -10.09 -27.52
CA PRO A 229 8.20 -9.90 -28.48
C PRO A 229 8.08 -8.51 -29.14
N PRO A 230 9.21 -7.87 -29.52
CA PRO A 230 9.18 -6.58 -30.19
C PRO A 230 8.34 -6.68 -31.46
N ALA A 231 7.46 -5.69 -31.66
CA ALA A 231 6.65 -5.61 -32.87
C ALA A 231 7.58 -5.61 -34.10
N ARG A 232 7.34 -6.56 -35.00
CA ARG A 232 8.04 -6.67 -36.29
C ARG A 232 7.73 -5.49 -37.21
#